data_AF-A0AB37DD55-F1
#
_entry.id   AF-A0AB37DD55-F1
#
_cell.length_a   1.000
_cell.length_b   1.000
_cell.length_c   1.000
_cell.angle_alpha   90.00
_cell.angle_beta   90.00
_cell.angle_gamma   90.00
#
_symmetry.space_group_name_H-M   'P 1'
#
loop_
_entity.id
_entity.type
_entity.pdbx_description
1 polymer ?
#
loop_
_entity_poly.entity_id
_entity_poly.type
_entity_poly.pdbx_seq_one_letter_code
_entity_poly.pdbx_strand_id
1 'polypeptide(L)'
;MSRKTWYYILIFFEVLLALSMLRSYGLHFEYETLNSVSVLSSQLPQQVVLVWFVFRLLKDKRKAEGVLAVLAFHICQLVTYFIIPASIFKPWLVSPVLTIMCLIWLVITIRKTELPTLLASLKSSSAWQSSVPLLGLGMVAVVWATHYVKISTKDISGIFYILYPVLECASIFLFLTLIAETTQKKLRISSILIIVTSLLELVYGFLVDHIITDVSLFLLVVSSYLVYRTNGNASTLVEKWQKKYGFELSEDDLLVEKKTKPVIEERKSYDYAESQRQLNHQILHSPWLWTAFILALRDLVVNLTSVIYYPIDESNPLAGIGWFMYFIMMTPLIIIPTMMLPRAISTANKNRLYVVAGLFIVSYGSIEQLIVPALILYGVSKIKEE
;
A
#
# COMPACT_ATOMS: atom_id res chain seq x y z
N MET A 1 14.32 -24.35 12.04
CA MET A 1 14.59 -22.89 11.93
C MET A 1 13.38 -22.13 12.46
N SER A 2 13.56 -21.10 13.29
CA SER A 2 12.43 -20.37 13.89
C SER A 2 11.69 -19.52 12.86
N ARG A 3 10.39 -19.23 13.09
CA ARG A 3 9.61 -18.28 12.26
C ARG A 3 10.36 -16.96 12.05
N LYS A 4 10.96 -16.41 13.13
CA LYS A 4 11.71 -15.15 13.05
C LYS A 4 12.86 -15.23 12.06
N THR A 5 13.58 -16.35 12.05
CA THR A 5 14.72 -16.55 11.14
C THR A 5 14.30 -16.62 9.68
N TRP A 6 13.18 -17.29 9.37
CA TRP A 6 12.62 -17.31 8.00
C TRP A 6 12.28 -15.90 7.50
N TYR A 7 11.63 -15.09 8.33
CA TYR A 7 11.33 -13.71 8.00
C TYR A 7 12.56 -12.80 7.90
N TYR A 8 13.58 -12.98 8.75
CA TYR A 8 14.81 -12.19 8.63
C TYR A 8 15.53 -12.44 7.30
N ILE A 9 15.55 -13.69 6.83
CA ILE A 9 16.13 -14.00 5.52
C ILE A 9 15.25 -13.43 4.41
N LEU A 10 13.93 -13.47 4.54
CA LEU A 10 13.03 -12.81 3.58
C LEU A 10 13.30 -11.30 3.52
N ILE A 11 13.33 -10.61 4.66
CA ILE A 11 13.63 -9.17 4.75
C ILE A 11 15.00 -8.87 4.13
N PHE A 12 16.00 -9.72 4.37
CA PHE A 12 17.31 -9.56 3.76
C PHE A 12 17.23 -9.57 2.23
N PHE A 13 16.50 -10.50 1.62
CA PHE A 13 16.32 -10.53 0.16
C PHE A 13 15.52 -9.34 -0.36
N GLU A 14 14.47 -8.92 0.33
CA GLU A 14 13.68 -7.72 -0.03
C GLU A 14 14.53 -6.45 0.02
N VAL A 15 15.40 -6.31 1.03
CA VAL A 15 16.33 -5.17 1.13
C VAL A 15 17.36 -5.20 0.02
N LEU A 16 17.90 -6.38 -0.32
CA LEU A 16 18.80 -6.51 -1.47
C LEU A 16 18.10 -6.14 -2.78
N LEU A 17 16.84 -6.54 -2.95
CA LEU A 17 16.03 -6.17 -4.10
C LEU A 17 15.86 -4.64 -4.16
N ALA A 18 15.47 -4.00 -3.06
CA ALA A 18 15.36 -2.53 -2.98
C ALA A 18 16.68 -1.81 -3.29
N LEU A 19 17.82 -2.29 -2.76
CA LEU A 19 19.14 -1.74 -3.04
C LEU A 19 19.57 -1.93 -4.50
N SER A 20 19.21 -3.06 -5.12
CA SER A 20 19.48 -3.30 -6.54
C SER A 20 18.74 -2.29 -7.43
N MET A 21 17.52 -1.91 -7.05
CA MET A 21 16.74 -0.86 -7.72
C MET A 21 17.38 0.52 -7.54
N LEU A 22 17.92 0.84 -6.36
CA LEU A 22 18.63 2.10 -6.12
C LEU A 22 19.89 2.22 -6.99
N ARG A 23 20.65 1.13 -7.16
CA ARG A 23 21.83 1.11 -8.03
C ARG A 23 21.47 1.30 -9.50
N SER A 24 20.36 0.71 -9.93
CA SER A 24 19.78 0.95 -11.26
C SER A 24 19.41 2.42 -11.45
N TYR A 25 18.83 3.04 -10.43
CA TYR A 25 18.45 4.46 -10.40
C TYR A 25 19.64 5.40 -10.62
N GLY A 26 20.77 5.15 -9.95
CA GLY A 26 21.98 5.98 -10.06
C GLY A 26 22.66 5.93 -11.43
N LEU A 27 22.57 4.81 -12.14
CA LEU A 27 23.14 4.64 -13.49
C LEU A 27 22.27 5.24 -14.60
N HIS A 28 20.95 5.30 -14.41
CA HIS A 28 20.03 5.79 -15.44
C HIS A 28 19.97 7.33 -15.52
N PHE A 29 20.24 8.01 -14.40
CA PHE A 29 20.36 9.47 -14.32
C PHE A 29 21.55 10.02 -15.13
N GLU A 30 22.52 9.17 -15.46
CA GLU A 30 23.72 9.57 -16.20
C GLU A 30 23.45 9.66 -17.72
N TYR A 31 22.33 9.13 -18.24
CA TYR A 31 22.13 8.99 -19.69
C TYR A 31 20.79 9.43 -20.31
N GLU A 32 19.64 9.54 -19.62
CA GLU A 32 18.38 9.93 -20.32
C GLU A 32 17.33 10.75 -19.52
N THR A 33 16.53 11.49 -20.31
CA THR A 33 15.54 12.54 -19.99
C THR A 33 14.46 12.26 -18.92
N LEU A 34 13.85 13.37 -18.45
CA LEU A 34 12.79 13.54 -17.44
C LEU A 34 11.63 12.51 -17.42
N ASN A 35 11.32 11.85 -18.54
CA ASN A 35 10.23 10.86 -18.62
C ASN A 35 10.62 9.48 -18.05
N SER A 36 11.91 9.16 -17.96
CA SER A 36 12.40 7.93 -17.32
C SER A 36 12.28 7.97 -15.78
N VAL A 37 12.20 9.18 -15.22
CA VAL A 37 12.15 9.45 -13.78
C VAL A 37 10.80 9.01 -13.19
N SER A 38 9.68 9.11 -13.92
CA SER A 38 8.35 8.82 -13.39
C SER A 38 8.12 7.31 -13.11
N VAL A 39 8.51 6.43 -14.03
CA VAL A 39 8.31 4.98 -13.90
C VAL A 39 9.31 4.34 -12.91
N LEU A 40 10.55 4.82 -12.85
CA LEU A 40 11.53 4.36 -11.87
C LEU A 40 11.31 4.98 -10.47
N SER A 41 10.69 6.16 -10.37
CA SER A 41 10.43 6.82 -9.07
C SER A 41 9.45 6.06 -8.17
N SER A 42 8.62 5.18 -8.72
CA SER A 42 7.61 4.43 -7.97
C SER A 42 8.14 3.09 -7.42
N GLN A 43 9.11 2.47 -8.09
CA GLN A 43 9.59 1.12 -7.76
C GLN A 43 10.34 1.05 -6.43
N LEU A 44 11.21 2.03 -6.13
CA LEU A 44 11.93 2.04 -4.85
C LEU A 44 10.98 2.25 -3.66
N PRO A 45 10.06 3.24 -3.68
CA PRO A 45 9.04 3.35 -2.65
C PRO A 45 8.15 2.11 -2.50
N GLN A 46 7.79 1.42 -3.60
CA GLN A 46 7.04 0.15 -3.54
C GLN A 46 7.82 -0.92 -2.76
N GLN A 47 9.11 -1.07 -3.06
CA GLN A 47 9.97 -2.03 -2.36
C GLN A 47 10.19 -1.65 -0.89
N VAL A 48 10.28 -0.37 -0.55
CA VAL A 48 10.34 0.10 0.84
C VAL A 48 9.05 -0.26 1.59
N VAL A 49 7.88 -0.08 0.96
CA VAL A 49 6.59 -0.49 1.53
C VAL A 49 6.54 -2.01 1.75
N LEU A 50 7.04 -2.81 0.80
CA LEU A 50 7.14 -4.26 0.97
C LEU A 50 8.03 -4.65 2.15
N VAL A 51 9.25 -4.12 2.24
CA VAL A 51 10.18 -4.40 3.34
C VAL A 51 9.52 -4.08 4.68
N TRP A 52 8.90 -2.90 4.79
CA TRP A 52 8.17 -2.49 5.98
C TRP A 52 7.00 -3.44 6.30
N PHE A 53 6.26 -3.86 5.27
CA PHE A 53 5.12 -4.76 5.43
C PHE A 53 5.54 -6.15 5.88
N VAL A 54 6.60 -6.73 5.28
CA VAL A 54 7.18 -8.01 5.71
C VAL A 54 7.69 -7.93 7.15
N PHE A 55 8.32 -6.82 7.54
CA PHE A 55 8.71 -6.58 8.93
C PHE A 55 7.50 -6.51 9.88
N ARG A 56 6.37 -5.96 9.43
CA ARG A 56 5.11 -6.01 10.19
C ARG A 56 4.57 -7.42 10.34
N LEU A 57 4.61 -8.24 9.29
CA LEU A 57 4.21 -9.65 9.35
C LEU A 57 5.08 -10.46 10.32
N LEU A 58 6.38 -10.17 10.38
CA LEU A 58 7.28 -10.74 11.38
C LEU A 58 6.78 -10.47 12.81
N LYS A 59 6.37 -9.22 13.10
CA LYS A 59 5.89 -8.81 14.43
C LYS A 59 4.49 -9.36 14.76
N ASP A 60 3.62 -9.47 13.76
CA ASP A 60 2.23 -9.86 13.96
C ASP A 60 1.91 -11.19 13.28
N LYS A 61 1.88 -12.26 14.09
CA LYS A 61 1.53 -13.61 13.63
C LYS A 61 0.13 -13.71 13.05
N ARG A 62 -0.79 -12.80 13.41
CA ARG A 62 -2.21 -12.91 13.06
C ARG A 62 -2.52 -12.40 11.65
N LYS A 63 -1.51 -11.85 10.95
CA LYS A 63 -1.62 -11.27 9.60
C LYS A 63 -1.12 -12.21 8.50
N ALA A 64 -1.21 -13.53 8.72
CA ALA A 64 -0.63 -14.54 7.83
C ALA A 64 -1.08 -14.39 6.35
N GLU A 65 -2.34 -14.02 6.09
CA GLU A 65 -2.84 -13.78 4.72
C GLU A 65 -2.08 -12.66 3.99
N GLY A 66 -1.42 -11.74 4.71
CA GLY A 66 -0.53 -10.75 4.12
C GLY A 66 0.69 -11.37 3.40
N VAL A 67 1.18 -12.54 3.82
CA VAL A 67 2.28 -13.24 3.13
C VAL A 67 1.83 -13.67 1.73
N LEU A 68 0.56 -14.04 1.57
CA LEU A 68 -0.02 -14.39 0.27
C LEU A 68 -0.10 -13.17 -0.65
N ALA A 69 -0.39 -12.00 -0.09
CA ALA A 69 -0.38 -10.74 -0.84
C ALA A 69 1.04 -10.35 -1.27
N VAL A 70 2.06 -10.52 -0.41
CA VAL A 70 3.47 -10.31 -0.79
C VAL A 70 3.89 -11.27 -1.91
N LEU A 71 3.51 -12.55 -1.79
CA LEU A 71 3.76 -13.54 -2.86
C LEU A 71 3.10 -13.13 -4.18
N ALA A 72 1.83 -12.72 -4.14
CA ALA A 72 1.11 -12.27 -5.34
C ALA A 72 1.79 -11.06 -5.99
N PHE A 73 2.26 -10.10 -5.19
CA PHE A 73 2.97 -8.94 -5.69
C PHE A 73 4.25 -9.33 -6.44
N HIS A 74 5.11 -10.17 -5.87
CA HIS A 74 6.33 -10.64 -6.55
C HIS A 74 6.03 -11.42 -7.83
N ILE A 75 4.93 -12.18 -7.88
CA ILE A 75 4.48 -12.82 -9.13
C ILE A 75 4.11 -11.76 -10.16
N CYS A 76 3.36 -10.72 -9.78
CA CYS A 76 3.02 -9.62 -10.67
C CYS A 76 4.27 -8.88 -11.17
N GLN A 77 5.26 -8.61 -10.30
CA GLN A 77 6.54 -8.00 -10.72
C GLN A 77 7.26 -8.85 -11.76
N LEU A 78 7.32 -10.17 -11.53
CA LEU A 78 7.95 -11.09 -12.47
C LEU A 78 7.18 -11.17 -13.80
N VAL A 79 5.85 -11.21 -13.76
CA VAL A 79 5.00 -11.23 -14.96
C VAL A 79 5.15 -9.95 -15.76
N THR A 80 5.10 -8.78 -15.13
CA THR A 80 5.31 -7.48 -15.79
C THR A 80 6.68 -7.40 -16.45
N TYR A 81 7.72 -7.93 -15.80
CA TYR A 81 9.06 -8.01 -16.39
C TYR A 81 9.10 -8.78 -17.71
N PHE A 82 8.25 -9.82 -17.88
CA PHE A 82 8.18 -10.60 -19.12
C PHE A 82 7.19 -10.07 -20.16
N ILE A 83 6.19 -9.27 -19.77
CA ILE A 83 5.18 -8.72 -20.69
C ILE A 83 5.71 -7.49 -21.45
N ILE A 84 6.52 -6.65 -20.80
CA ILE A 84 7.07 -5.44 -21.42
C ILE A 84 8.13 -5.84 -22.48
N PRO A 85 8.13 -5.25 -23.70
CA PRO A 85 9.18 -5.49 -24.68
C PRO A 85 10.55 -5.25 -24.04
N ALA A 86 11.39 -6.28 -24.05
CA ALA A 86 12.71 -6.35 -23.42
C ALA A 86 13.75 -5.33 -23.94
N SER A 87 13.34 -4.33 -24.71
CA SER A 87 14.19 -3.35 -25.39
C SER A 87 14.20 -1.95 -24.76
N ILE A 88 13.20 -1.53 -23.98
CA ILE A 88 13.13 -0.14 -23.46
C ILE A 88 13.72 -0.01 -22.04
N PHE A 89 13.68 -1.07 -21.23
CA PHE A 89 14.21 -1.07 -19.87
C PHE A 89 15.12 -2.27 -19.66
N LYS A 90 16.36 -2.18 -20.15
CA LYS A 90 17.44 -3.03 -19.63
C LYS A 90 18.12 -2.32 -18.47
N PRO A 91 17.69 -2.57 -17.22
CA PRO A 91 18.65 -2.55 -16.15
C PRO A 91 18.75 -3.94 -15.50
N TRP A 92 19.69 -4.72 -16.03
CA TRP A 92 20.43 -5.77 -15.33
C TRP A 92 19.66 -7.01 -14.80
N LEU A 93 20.25 -8.19 -15.03
CA LEU A 93 19.83 -9.54 -14.60
C LEU A 93 19.47 -9.69 -13.10
N VAL A 94 19.85 -8.73 -12.26
CA VAL A 94 19.81 -8.88 -10.80
C VAL A 94 18.39 -8.72 -10.24
N SER A 95 17.54 -7.87 -10.85
CA SER A 95 16.14 -7.70 -10.40
C SER A 95 15.30 -8.99 -10.53
N PRO A 96 15.20 -9.64 -11.71
CA PRO A 96 14.39 -10.85 -11.85
C PRO A 96 14.94 -12.04 -11.06
N VAL A 97 16.28 -12.18 -10.94
CA VAL A 97 16.90 -13.24 -10.13
C VAL A 97 16.57 -13.05 -8.66
N LEU A 98 16.70 -11.83 -8.13
CA LEU A 98 16.33 -11.53 -6.73
C LEU A 98 14.82 -11.70 -6.50
N THR A 99 13.96 -11.31 -7.44
CA THR A 99 12.52 -11.57 -7.36
C THR A 99 12.22 -13.07 -7.31
N ILE A 100 12.89 -13.89 -8.14
CA ILE A 100 12.75 -15.36 -8.09
C ILE A 100 13.23 -15.92 -6.75
N MET A 101 14.35 -15.41 -6.21
CA MET A 101 14.82 -15.80 -4.87
C MET A 101 13.81 -15.44 -3.78
N CYS A 102 13.21 -14.25 -3.83
CA CYS A 102 12.14 -13.83 -2.92
C CYS A 102 10.94 -14.76 -3.03
N LEU A 103 10.50 -15.11 -4.25
CA LEU A 103 9.39 -16.04 -4.49
C LEU A 103 9.65 -17.43 -3.91
N ILE A 104 10.83 -18.00 -4.18
CA ILE A 104 11.23 -19.31 -3.64
C ILE A 104 11.18 -19.26 -2.11
N TRP A 105 11.76 -18.21 -1.52
CA TRP A 105 11.82 -18.07 -0.08
C TRP A 105 10.44 -17.84 0.55
N LEU A 106 9.55 -17.09 -0.09
CA LEU A 106 8.15 -16.92 0.31
C LEU A 106 7.39 -18.24 0.29
N VAL A 107 7.54 -19.04 -0.78
CA VAL A 107 6.89 -20.37 -0.87
C VAL A 107 7.38 -21.29 0.26
N ILE A 108 8.67 -21.27 0.56
CA ILE A 108 9.22 -22.05 1.68
C ILE A 108 8.67 -21.53 3.01
N THR A 109 8.65 -20.22 3.23
CA THR A 109 8.12 -19.58 4.44
C THR A 109 6.64 -19.94 4.66
N ILE A 110 5.83 -19.88 3.60
CA ILE A 110 4.43 -20.32 3.63
C ILE A 110 4.35 -21.78 4.06
N ARG A 111 5.01 -22.70 3.35
CA ARG A 111 4.91 -24.13 3.63
C ARG A 111 5.43 -24.52 5.01
N LYS A 112 6.52 -23.91 5.47
CA LYS A 112 7.23 -24.32 6.68
C LYS A 112 6.79 -23.60 7.94
N THR A 113 6.18 -22.41 7.83
CA THR A 113 5.88 -21.58 9.01
C THR A 113 4.47 -21.01 9.06
N GLU A 114 3.91 -20.58 7.93
CA GLU A 114 2.64 -19.84 7.94
C GLU A 114 1.45 -20.69 7.53
N LEU A 115 1.64 -21.88 6.96
CA LEU A 115 0.56 -22.73 6.45
C LEU A 115 -0.55 -23.01 7.49
N PRO A 116 -0.25 -23.41 8.74
CA PRO A 116 -1.30 -23.63 9.75
C PRO A 116 -2.07 -22.35 10.07
N THR A 117 -1.35 -21.24 10.27
CA THR A 117 -1.95 -19.93 10.59
C THR A 117 -2.74 -19.35 9.42
N LEU A 118 -2.31 -19.60 8.18
CA LEU A 118 -3.02 -19.25 6.95
C LEU A 118 -4.34 -20.02 6.84
N LEU A 119 -4.32 -21.34 7.09
CA LEU A 119 -5.54 -22.15 7.05
C LEU A 119 -6.53 -21.70 8.14
N ALA A 120 -6.06 -21.39 9.34
CA ALA A 120 -6.89 -20.82 10.40
C ALA A 120 -7.45 -19.44 10.01
N SER A 121 -6.63 -18.58 9.40
CA SER A 121 -7.03 -17.26 8.92
C SER A 121 -8.12 -17.34 7.83
N LEU A 122 -7.98 -18.27 6.87
CA LEU A 122 -8.95 -18.47 5.80
C LEU A 122 -10.33 -18.93 6.30
N LYS A 123 -10.37 -19.65 7.44
CA LYS A 123 -11.62 -20.00 8.13
C LYS A 123 -12.26 -18.82 8.84
N SER A 124 -11.48 -17.81 9.24
CA SER A 124 -12.00 -16.58 9.81
C SER A 124 -12.62 -15.69 8.74
N SER A 125 -13.76 -15.07 9.09
CA SER A 125 -14.51 -14.16 8.21
C SER A 125 -13.87 -12.79 8.04
N SER A 126 -12.94 -12.41 8.93
CA SER A 126 -12.37 -11.04 9.02
C SER A 126 -10.85 -10.98 9.07
N ALA A 127 -10.14 -12.11 9.21
CA ALA A 127 -8.68 -12.10 9.38
C ALA A 127 -7.92 -11.47 8.18
N TRP A 128 -8.51 -11.46 6.99
CA TRP A 128 -7.98 -10.82 5.79
C TRP A 128 -7.95 -9.29 5.85
N GLN A 129 -8.85 -8.67 6.62
CA GLN A 129 -9.14 -7.23 6.58
C GLN A 129 -7.96 -6.34 7.01
N SER A 130 -7.08 -6.88 7.86
CA SER A 130 -5.99 -6.09 8.47
C SER A 130 -4.65 -6.19 7.73
N SER A 131 -4.52 -7.13 6.78
CA SER A 131 -3.27 -7.41 6.08
C SER A 131 -3.38 -7.23 4.57
N VAL A 132 -4.38 -7.82 3.92
CA VAL A 132 -4.47 -7.82 2.45
C VAL A 132 -4.87 -6.44 1.91
N PRO A 133 -5.95 -5.79 2.40
CA PRO A 133 -6.27 -4.42 2.02
C PRO A 133 -5.17 -3.41 2.38
N LEU A 134 -4.41 -3.66 3.45
CA LEU A 134 -3.34 -2.78 3.89
C LEU A 134 -2.17 -2.75 2.90
N LEU A 135 -1.79 -3.90 2.34
CA LEU A 135 -0.76 -3.95 1.29
C LEU A 135 -1.28 -3.31 -0.01
N GLY A 136 -2.53 -3.60 -0.40
CA GLY A 136 -3.19 -2.95 -1.53
C GLY A 136 -3.18 -1.43 -1.41
N LEU A 137 -3.60 -0.91 -0.26
CA LEU A 137 -3.56 0.52 0.06
C LEU A 137 -2.15 1.11 -0.04
N GLY A 138 -1.15 0.41 0.49
CA GLY A 138 0.25 0.85 0.41
C GLY A 138 0.75 0.97 -1.02
N MET A 139 0.41 0.01 -1.89
CA MET A 139 0.81 0.03 -3.30
C MET A 139 0.13 1.15 -4.09
N VAL A 140 -1.18 1.34 -3.92
CA VAL A 140 -1.89 2.47 -4.56
C VAL A 140 -1.37 3.81 -4.06
N ALA A 141 -1.13 3.95 -2.76
CA ALA A 141 -0.63 5.20 -2.18
C ALA A 141 0.77 5.56 -2.68
N VAL A 142 1.59 4.57 -3.06
CA VAL A 142 2.90 4.81 -3.67
C VAL A 142 2.79 5.19 -5.14
N VAL A 143 1.89 4.55 -5.89
CA VAL A 143 1.66 4.86 -7.31
C VAL A 143 0.92 6.20 -7.49
N TRP A 144 0.20 6.65 -6.44
CA TRP A 144 -0.40 7.97 -6.40
C TRP A 144 0.57 9.05 -6.90
N ALA A 145 0.13 9.73 -7.95
CA ALA A 145 0.84 10.85 -8.57
C ALA A 145 2.17 10.50 -9.29
N THR A 146 2.46 9.24 -9.63
CA THR A 146 3.65 8.90 -10.44
C THR A 146 3.48 9.28 -11.91
N HIS A 147 2.25 9.36 -12.41
CA HIS A 147 1.93 9.74 -13.79
C HIS A 147 1.81 11.27 -14.02
N TYR A 148 2.09 12.09 -13.00
CA TYR A 148 1.52 13.45 -12.92
C TYR A 148 2.49 14.62 -12.96
N VAL A 149 3.75 14.40 -13.33
CA VAL A 149 4.74 15.49 -13.47
C VAL A 149 4.35 16.52 -14.56
N LYS A 150 3.24 16.33 -15.31
CA LYS A 150 2.92 17.14 -16.50
C LYS A 150 1.44 17.44 -16.80
N ILE A 151 0.53 17.58 -15.83
CA ILE A 151 -0.75 18.26 -16.15
C ILE A 151 -0.50 19.78 -16.21
N SER A 152 -0.15 20.26 -17.40
CA SER A 152 -0.37 21.65 -17.77
C SER A 152 -1.85 21.81 -18.14
N THR A 153 -2.52 22.81 -17.57
CA THR A 153 -3.94 23.15 -17.81
C THR A 153 -4.26 23.59 -19.25
N LYS A 154 -3.35 23.38 -20.21
CA LYS A 154 -3.44 23.85 -21.60
C LYS A 154 -3.92 22.81 -22.60
N ASP A 155 -3.95 21.51 -22.28
CA ASP A 155 -4.30 20.49 -23.27
C ASP A 155 -5.76 20.00 -23.14
N ILE A 156 -6.48 20.06 -24.26
CA ILE A 156 -7.89 19.69 -24.45
C ILE A 156 -8.14 18.16 -24.25
N SER A 157 -7.09 17.37 -24.05
CA SER A 157 -7.15 15.95 -23.63
C SER A 157 -7.33 15.75 -22.12
N GLY A 158 -7.67 16.80 -21.37
CA GLY A 158 -7.75 16.80 -19.90
C GLY A 158 -8.65 15.72 -19.25
N ILE A 159 -9.66 15.20 -19.95
CA ILE A 159 -10.52 14.10 -19.41
C ILE A 159 -9.72 12.81 -19.21
N PHE A 160 -8.79 12.52 -20.12
CA PHE A 160 -7.95 11.33 -20.03
C PHE A 160 -7.00 11.45 -18.80
N TYR A 161 -6.31 12.57 -18.67
CA TYR A 161 -5.40 12.78 -17.54
C TYR A 161 -6.08 12.86 -16.17
N ILE A 162 -7.37 13.24 -16.08
CA ILE A 162 -8.15 13.27 -14.82
C ILE A 162 -8.67 11.89 -14.41
N LEU A 163 -8.71 10.89 -15.31
CA LEU A 163 -9.32 9.61 -14.96
C LEU A 163 -8.45 8.77 -14.02
N TYR A 164 -7.15 8.67 -14.28
CA TYR A 164 -6.20 7.94 -13.43
C TYR A 164 -6.20 8.37 -11.95
N PRO A 165 -6.15 9.67 -11.57
CA PRO A 165 -6.20 10.10 -10.17
C PRO A 165 -7.56 9.83 -9.57
N VAL A 166 -8.63 9.90 -10.37
CA VAL A 166 -9.97 9.54 -9.87
C VAL A 166 -10.02 8.04 -9.55
N LEU A 167 -9.43 7.18 -10.38
CA LEU A 167 -9.38 5.74 -10.15
C LEU A 167 -8.48 5.37 -8.97
N GLU A 168 -7.27 5.93 -8.89
CA GLU A 168 -6.35 5.70 -7.76
C GLU A 168 -6.95 6.22 -6.44
N CYS A 169 -7.60 7.39 -6.47
CA CYS A 169 -8.30 7.96 -5.32
C CYS A 169 -9.45 7.04 -4.88
N ALA A 170 -10.28 6.60 -5.82
CA ALA A 170 -11.34 5.64 -5.54
C ALA A 170 -10.79 4.36 -4.91
N SER A 171 -9.68 3.82 -5.44
CA SER A 171 -8.99 2.66 -4.88
C SER A 171 -8.54 2.90 -3.43
N ILE A 172 -7.91 4.05 -3.12
CA ILE A 172 -7.50 4.42 -1.76
C ILE A 172 -8.71 4.42 -0.80
N PHE A 173 -9.80 5.10 -1.17
CA PHE A 173 -11.02 5.17 -0.35
C PHE A 173 -11.67 3.80 -0.16
N LEU A 174 -11.68 2.96 -1.19
CA LEU A 174 -12.26 1.63 -1.12
C LEU A 174 -11.43 0.68 -0.24
N PHE A 175 -10.09 0.69 -0.36
CA PHE A 175 -9.24 -0.09 0.55
C PHE A 175 -9.36 0.37 2.00
N LEU A 176 -9.41 1.69 2.24
CA LEU A 176 -9.67 2.24 3.57
C LEU A 176 -11.03 1.81 4.12
N THR A 177 -12.05 1.76 3.26
CA THR A 177 -13.37 1.25 3.62
C THR A 177 -13.30 -0.23 4.02
N LEU A 178 -12.55 -1.07 3.29
CA LEU A 178 -12.38 -2.48 3.65
C LEU A 178 -11.67 -2.68 4.99
N ILE A 179 -10.76 -1.78 5.36
CA ILE A 179 -10.05 -1.83 6.65
C ILE A 179 -10.95 -1.35 7.80
N ALA A 180 -11.77 -0.30 7.57
CA ALA A 180 -12.51 0.39 8.61
C ALA A 180 -13.93 -0.13 8.84
N GLU A 181 -14.56 -0.73 7.83
CA GLU A 181 -15.97 -1.13 7.88
C GLU A 181 -16.15 -2.57 8.37
N THR A 182 -17.18 -2.80 9.18
CA THR A 182 -17.51 -4.13 9.72
C THR A 182 -18.72 -4.75 9.04
N THR A 183 -19.51 -3.94 8.35
CA THR A 183 -20.75 -4.38 7.72
C THR A 183 -20.47 -5.23 6.46
N GLN A 184 -20.83 -6.52 6.51
CA GLN A 184 -20.61 -7.47 5.40
C GLN A 184 -21.19 -6.99 4.06
N LYS A 185 -22.37 -6.37 4.05
CA LYS A 185 -22.97 -5.81 2.83
C LYS A 185 -22.08 -4.75 2.19
N LYS A 186 -21.54 -3.82 2.99
CA LYS A 186 -20.66 -2.75 2.50
C LYS A 186 -19.32 -3.32 2.05
N LEU A 187 -18.75 -4.27 2.78
CA LEU A 187 -17.51 -4.95 2.40
C LEU A 187 -17.62 -5.64 1.03
N ARG A 188 -18.73 -6.33 0.78
CA ARG A 188 -19.00 -6.95 -0.53
C ARG A 188 -19.09 -5.91 -1.64
N ILE A 189 -19.89 -4.85 -1.44
CA ILE A 189 -20.01 -3.75 -2.42
C ILE A 189 -18.65 -3.12 -2.68
N SER A 190 -17.88 -2.78 -1.64
CA SER A 190 -16.54 -2.21 -1.77
C SER A 190 -15.60 -3.14 -2.52
N SER A 191 -15.59 -4.45 -2.23
CA SER A 191 -14.74 -5.40 -2.94
C SER A 191 -15.06 -5.49 -4.44
N ILE A 192 -16.35 -5.44 -4.80
CA ILE A 192 -16.82 -5.41 -6.20
C ILE A 192 -16.41 -4.10 -6.88
N LEU A 193 -16.51 -2.98 -6.18
CA LEU A 193 -16.08 -1.71 -6.72
C LEU A 193 -14.56 -1.69 -6.95
N ILE A 194 -13.75 -2.25 -6.05
CA ILE A 194 -12.30 -2.33 -6.24
C ILE A 194 -11.95 -3.13 -7.48
N ILE A 195 -12.54 -4.32 -7.70
CA ILE A 195 -12.21 -5.12 -8.89
C ILE A 195 -12.60 -4.38 -10.18
N VAL A 196 -13.71 -3.64 -10.18
CA VAL A 196 -14.11 -2.80 -11.33
C VAL A 196 -13.12 -1.65 -11.53
N THR A 197 -12.73 -0.95 -10.47
CA THR A 197 -11.74 0.14 -10.53
C THR A 197 -10.38 -0.37 -11.01
N SER A 198 -9.88 -1.48 -10.48
CA SER A 198 -8.61 -2.08 -10.91
C SER A 198 -8.64 -2.56 -12.36
N LEU A 199 -9.76 -3.11 -12.82
CA LEU A 199 -9.93 -3.49 -14.22
C LEU A 199 -9.92 -2.26 -15.13
N LEU A 200 -10.62 -1.20 -14.72
CA LEU A 200 -10.67 0.05 -15.48
C LEU A 200 -9.28 0.72 -15.55
N GLU A 201 -8.54 0.74 -14.44
CA GLU A 201 -7.17 1.25 -14.38
C GLU A 201 -6.23 0.45 -15.30
N LEU A 202 -6.34 -0.88 -15.31
CA LEU A 202 -5.56 -1.75 -16.19
C LEU A 202 -5.88 -1.52 -17.67
N VAL A 203 -7.16 -1.50 -18.03
CA VAL A 203 -7.62 -1.26 -19.42
C VAL A 203 -7.19 0.13 -19.87
N TYR A 204 -7.34 1.11 -19.00
CA TYR A 204 -6.98 2.49 -19.29
C TYR A 204 -5.48 2.65 -19.52
N GLY A 205 -4.63 2.08 -18.66
CA GLY A 205 -3.18 2.14 -18.85
C GLY A 205 -2.67 1.38 -20.05
N PHE A 206 -3.33 0.29 -20.43
CA PHE A 206 -3.05 -0.38 -21.69
C PHE A 206 -3.46 0.45 -22.91
N LEU A 207 -4.60 1.15 -22.86
CA LEU A 207 -5.11 1.93 -23.98
C LEU A 207 -4.37 3.26 -24.19
N VAL A 208 -4.00 3.95 -23.09
CA VAL A 208 -3.42 5.30 -23.14
C VAL A 208 -1.91 5.27 -23.18
N ASP A 209 -1.30 4.50 -22.29
CA ASP A 209 0.15 4.47 -22.13
C ASP A 209 0.79 3.24 -22.79
N HIS A 210 -0.01 2.28 -23.25
CA HIS A 210 0.45 0.97 -23.73
C HIS A 210 1.33 0.23 -22.71
N ILE A 211 1.11 0.50 -21.42
CA ILE A 211 1.88 -0.03 -20.30
C ILE A 211 0.96 -0.79 -19.35
N ILE A 212 1.42 -1.97 -18.93
CA ILE A 212 0.84 -2.71 -17.80
C ILE A 212 1.86 -2.67 -16.67
N THR A 213 1.47 -2.11 -15.52
CA THR A 213 2.34 -2.02 -14.33
C THR A 213 2.16 -3.25 -13.45
N ASP A 214 3.19 -3.57 -12.66
CA ASP A 214 3.12 -4.59 -11.61
C ASP A 214 2.05 -4.26 -10.56
N VAL A 215 1.87 -2.97 -10.22
CA VAL A 215 0.82 -2.53 -9.30
C VAL A 215 -0.57 -2.72 -9.89
N SER A 216 -0.85 -2.34 -11.14
CA SER A 216 -2.20 -2.52 -11.71
C SER A 216 -2.58 -4.00 -11.81
N LEU A 217 -1.64 -4.88 -12.18
CA LEU A 217 -1.82 -6.33 -12.13
C LEU A 217 -2.05 -6.83 -10.71
N PHE A 218 -1.25 -6.36 -9.75
CA PHE A 218 -1.39 -6.75 -8.35
C PHE A 218 -2.75 -6.35 -7.77
N LEU A 219 -3.24 -5.14 -8.06
CA LEU A 219 -4.54 -4.66 -7.62
C LEU A 219 -5.67 -5.52 -8.20
N LEU A 220 -5.56 -5.96 -9.46
CA LEU A 220 -6.53 -6.88 -10.05
C LEU A 220 -6.52 -8.25 -9.33
N VAL A 221 -5.34 -8.79 -9.02
CA VAL A 221 -5.21 -10.07 -8.29
C VAL A 221 -5.76 -9.96 -6.87
N VAL A 222 -5.40 -8.91 -6.13
CA VAL A 222 -5.85 -8.67 -4.76
C VAL A 222 -7.34 -8.38 -4.71
N SER A 223 -7.88 -7.59 -5.64
CA SER A 223 -9.32 -7.30 -5.68
C SER A 223 -10.14 -8.56 -5.96
N SER A 224 -9.68 -9.42 -6.87
CA SER A 224 -10.28 -10.73 -7.12
C SER A 224 -10.27 -11.61 -5.87
N TYR A 225 -9.15 -11.61 -5.13
CA TYR A 225 -9.04 -12.31 -3.85
C TYR A 225 -9.99 -11.75 -2.80
N LEU A 226 -10.13 -10.43 -2.70
CA LEU A 226 -11.01 -9.76 -1.74
C LEU A 226 -12.49 -10.06 -2.00
N VAL A 227 -12.92 -10.05 -3.27
CA VAL A 227 -14.28 -10.48 -3.66
C VAL A 227 -14.53 -11.91 -3.19
N TYR A 228 -13.58 -12.81 -3.48
CA TYR A 228 -13.65 -14.20 -3.02
C TYR A 228 -13.77 -14.32 -1.49
N ARG A 229 -12.97 -13.56 -0.73
CA ARG A 229 -13.01 -13.57 0.76
C ARG A 229 -14.32 -13.00 1.30
N THR A 230 -14.82 -11.88 0.77
CA THR A 230 -16.07 -11.26 1.24
C THR A 230 -17.34 -12.07 0.93
N ASN A 231 -17.26 -12.98 -0.04
CA ASN A 231 -18.36 -13.89 -0.35
C ASN A 231 -18.48 -15.06 0.63
N GLY A 232 -17.49 -15.28 1.50
CA GLY A 232 -17.53 -16.33 2.54
C GLY A 232 -17.18 -17.74 2.03
N ASN A 233 -16.77 -17.88 0.77
CA ASN A 233 -16.51 -19.18 0.16
C ASN A 233 -15.18 -19.84 0.62
N ALA A 234 -14.34 -19.10 1.35
CA ALA A 234 -13.01 -19.54 1.77
C ALA A 234 -13.01 -20.73 2.74
N SER A 235 -13.93 -20.78 3.70
CA SER A 235 -14.01 -21.87 4.68
C SER A 235 -14.27 -23.22 4.02
N THR A 236 -15.23 -23.25 3.08
CA THR A 236 -15.57 -24.47 2.32
C THR A 236 -14.42 -24.98 1.45
N LEU A 237 -13.58 -24.07 0.93
CA LEU A 237 -12.40 -24.45 0.15
C LEU A 237 -11.33 -25.04 1.07
N VAL A 238 -11.12 -24.45 2.25
CA VAL A 238 -10.19 -25.00 3.24
C VAL A 238 -10.61 -26.40 3.68
N GLU A 239 -11.88 -26.64 3.95
CA GLU A 239 -12.40 -27.97 4.32
C GLU A 239 -12.14 -29.02 3.24
N LYS A 240 -12.39 -28.67 1.97
CA LYS A 240 -12.07 -29.56 0.83
C LYS A 240 -10.58 -29.86 0.74
N TRP A 241 -9.72 -28.86 0.99
CA TRP A 241 -8.27 -29.02 0.92
C TRP A 241 -7.73 -29.86 2.08
N GLN A 242 -8.23 -29.65 3.30
CA GLN A 242 -7.87 -30.47 4.46
C GLN A 242 -8.25 -31.94 4.23
N LYS A 243 -9.45 -32.19 3.69
CA LYS A 243 -9.91 -33.54 3.36
C LYS A 243 -9.10 -34.20 2.24
N LYS A 244 -8.62 -33.42 1.26
CA LYS A 244 -7.85 -33.92 0.12
C LYS A 244 -6.38 -34.24 0.47
N TYR A 245 -5.76 -33.43 1.31
CA TYR A 245 -4.31 -33.50 1.57
C TYR A 245 -3.96 -33.98 2.99
N GLY A 246 -4.96 -34.32 3.83
CA GLY A 246 -4.72 -34.88 5.15
C GLY A 246 -4.03 -33.92 6.12
N PHE A 247 -4.23 -32.60 5.96
CA PHE A 247 -3.73 -31.60 6.90
C PHE A 247 -4.59 -31.61 8.17
N GLU A 248 -4.32 -32.55 9.07
CA GLU A 248 -4.76 -32.46 10.46
C GLU A 248 -3.99 -31.30 11.12
N LEU A 249 -4.72 -30.26 11.50
CA LEU A 249 -4.19 -29.25 12.42
C LEU A 249 -3.82 -30.01 13.70
N SER A 250 -2.53 -30.07 14.03
CA SER A 250 -2.10 -30.65 15.30
C SER A 250 -2.82 -29.89 16.42
N GLU A 251 -3.28 -30.61 17.45
CA GLU A 251 -3.77 -29.96 18.67
C GLU A 251 -2.76 -28.93 19.18
N ASP A 252 -1.45 -29.06 18.93
CA ASP A 252 -0.46 -28.03 19.30
C ASP A 252 -0.57 -26.70 18.52
N ASP A 253 -1.07 -26.72 17.28
CA ASP A 253 -1.41 -25.50 16.52
C ASP A 253 -2.70 -24.85 17.04
N LEU A 254 -3.57 -25.65 17.66
CA LEU A 254 -4.66 -25.16 18.50
C LEU A 254 -4.11 -24.69 19.86
N LEU A 255 -3.10 -25.34 20.47
CA LEU A 255 -2.60 -25.05 21.83
C LEU A 255 -1.74 -23.78 21.96
N VAL A 256 -1.54 -22.99 20.90
CA VAL A 256 -1.26 -21.53 21.07
C VAL A 256 -2.41 -20.87 21.87
N GLU A 257 -3.59 -21.49 21.88
CA GLU A 257 -4.77 -21.19 22.70
C GLU A 257 -4.61 -21.55 24.20
N LYS A 258 -3.63 -22.38 24.61
CA LYS A 258 -3.67 -23.04 25.94
C LYS A 258 -2.41 -22.94 26.81
N LYS A 259 -1.31 -22.31 26.36
CA LYS A 259 -0.07 -22.15 27.15
C LYS A 259 0.13 -20.75 27.73
N THR A 260 -0.85 -20.27 28.49
CA THR A 260 -0.61 -19.41 29.66
C THR A 260 -1.30 -20.09 30.85
N LYS A 261 -0.55 -20.29 31.94
CA LYS A 261 -0.84 -21.16 33.09
C LYS A 261 -2.29 -21.12 33.61
N PRO A 262 -2.80 -22.24 34.18
CA PRO A 262 -4.15 -22.33 34.70
C PRO A 262 -4.23 -21.64 36.06
N VAL A 263 -5.01 -20.58 36.16
CA VAL A 263 -5.66 -20.20 37.41
C VAL A 263 -7.14 -20.07 37.08
N ILE A 264 -7.92 -20.81 37.86
CA ILE A 264 -9.35 -21.05 37.70
C ILE A 264 -10.08 -19.71 37.86
N GLU A 265 -10.47 -19.10 36.75
CA GLU A 265 -11.50 -18.07 36.70
C GLU A 265 -12.38 -18.31 35.47
N GLU A 266 -13.65 -18.01 35.62
CA GLU A 266 -14.76 -18.53 34.84
C GLU A 266 -14.62 -18.37 33.31
N ARG A 267 -15.03 -19.45 32.65
CA ARG A 267 -15.07 -19.68 31.21
C ARG A 267 -15.75 -18.51 30.45
N LYS A 268 -14.96 -17.54 29.96
CA LYS A 268 -15.33 -16.68 28.84
C LYS A 268 -14.61 -17.17 27.58
N SER A 269 -15.40 -17.58 26.58
CA SER A 269 -14.98 -17.90 25.22
C SER A 269 -14.11 -16.76 24.66
N TYR A 270 -12.81 -17.02 24.44
CA TYR A 270 -11.91 -16.07 23.78
C TYR A 270 -12.23 -16.02 22.28
N ASP A 271 -12.89 -14.96 21.83
CA ASP A 271 -13.23 -14.76 20.41
C ASP A 271 -12.00 -14.23 19.64
N TYR A 272 -11.46 -15.06 18.73
CA TYR A 272 -10.33 -14.71 17.85
C TYR A 272 -10.61 -13.42 17.05
N ALA A 273 -11.89 -13.19 16.69
CA ALA A 273 -12.32 -11.97 16.02
C ALA A 273 -12.20 -10.74 16.92
N GLU A 274 -12.41 -10.87 18.23
CA GLU A 274 -12.34 -9.78 19.19
C GLU A 274 -10.90 -9.36 19.50
N SER A 275 -9.96 -10.31 19.52
CA SER A 275 -8.53 -10.02 19.65
C SER A 275 -7.92 -9.35 18.40
N GLN A 276 -8.45 -9.66 17.21
CA GLN A 276 -8.16 -8.92 15.97
C GLN A 276 -8.80 -7.52 16.00
N ARG A 277 -10.03 -7.39 16.52
CA ARG A 277 -10.72 -6.09 16.69
C ARG A 277 -9.99 -5.19 17.68
N GLN A 278 -9.51 -5.71 18.82
CA GLN A 278 -8.75 -4.93 19.81
C GLN A 278 -7.39 -4.46 19.26
N LEU A 279 -6.71 -5.31 18.47
CA LEU A 279 -5.46 -4.93 17.81
C LEU A 279 -5.71 -3.88 16.71
N ASN A 280 -6.83 -3.98 15.98
CA ASN A 280 -7.27 -2.95 15.02
C ASN A 280 -7.59 -1.62 15.70
N HIS A 281 -8.09 -1.65 16.94
CA HIS A 281 -8.38 -0.43 17.71
C HIS A 281 -7.11 0.26 18.23
N GLN A 282 -6.06 -0.52 18.54
CA GLN A 282 -4.79 -0.01 19.07
C GLN A 282 -3.77 0.39 17.99
N ILE A 283 -3.83 -0.19 16.78
CA ILE A 283 -2.76 -0.01 15.78
C ILE A 283 -2.90 1.30 14.98
N LEU A 284 -4.09 1.87 14.83
CA LEU A 284 -4.27 3.19 14.21
C LEU A 284 -5.44 3.92 14.88
N HIS A 285 -5.17 5.00 15.61
CA HIS A 285 -6.15 6.08 15.74
C HIS A 285 -6.45 6.59 14.32
N SER A 286 -7.53 6.06 13.70
CA SER A 286 -8.06 6.32 12.36
C SER A 286 -7.16 5.94 11.14
N PRO A 287 -7.48 4.85 10.40
CA PRO A 287 -6.78 4.50 9.14
C PRO A 287 -6.79 5.63 8.10
N TRP A 288 -7.85 6.42 8.08
CA TRP A 288 -7.99 7.60 7.22
C TRP A 288 -6.91 8.65 7.50
N LEU A 289 -6.64 8.95 8.77
CA LEU A 289 -5.68 10.00 9.14
C LEU A 289 -4.23 9.60 8.87
N TRP A 290 -3.87 8.34 9.11
CA TRP A 290 -2.52 7.87 8.82
C TRP A 290 -2.26 7.76 7.32
N THR A 291 -3.26 7.36 6.52
CA THR A 291 -3.13 7.45 5.06
C THR A 291 -2.99 8.88 4.59
N ALA A 292 -3.73 9.82 5.17
CA ALA A 292 -3.55 11.24 4.88
C ALA A 292 -2.12 11.70 5.19
N PHE A 293 -1.53 11.24 6.30
CA PHE A 293 -0.14 11.55 6.64
C PHE A 293 0.87 10.95 5.65
N ILE A 294 0.68 9.70 5.22
CA ILE A 294 1.55 9.06 4.23
C ILE A 294 1.53 9.82 2.90
N LEU A 295 0.33 10.19 2.42
CA LEU A 295 0.17 10.96 1.19
C LEU A 295 0.78 12.35 1.32
N ALA A 296 0.54 13.05 2.44
CA ALA A 296 1.16 14.35 2.72
C ALA A 296 2.70 14.29 2.75
N LEU A 297 3.27 13.26 3.38
CA LEU A 297 4.72 13.06 3.44
C LEU A 297 5.29 12.80 2.04
N ARG A 298 4.61 11.99 1.23
CA ARG A 298 4.99 11.73 -0.15
C ARG A 298 4.95 13.02 -0.98
N ASP A 299 3.87 13.79 -0.88
CA ASP A 299 3.74 15.06 -1.59
C ASP A 299 4.82 16.06 -1.18
N LEU A 300 5.17 16.08 0.11
CA LEU A 300 6.29 16.87 0.59
C LEU A 300 7.61 16.45 -0.07
N VAL A 301 7.91 15.14 -0.14
CA VAL A 301 9.14 14.62 -0.78
C VAL A 301 9.19 14.97 -2.26
N VAL A 302 8.08 14.82 -3.00
CA VAL A 302 8.03 15.14 -4.43
C VAL A 302 8.21 16.64 -4.67
N ASN A 303 7.55 17.49 -3.88
CA ASN A 303 7.70 18.94 -3.99
C ASN A 303 9.11 19.42 -3.59
N LEU A 304 9.75 18.77 -2.61
CA LEU A 304 11.17 19.03 -2.29
C LEU A 304 12.09 18.59 -3.44
N THR A 305 11.81 17.46 -4.07
CA THR A 305 12.61 16.95 -5.18
C THR A 305 12.50 17.85 -6.41
N SER A 306 11.28 18.29 -6.77
CA SER A 306 11.11 19.24 -7.89
C SER A 306 11.83 20.57 -7.64
N VAL A 307 11.91 21.01 -6.38
CA VAL A 307 12.69 22.17 -5.95
C VAL A 307 14.21 21.91 -5.90
N ILE A 308 14.68 20.69 -5.78
CA ILE A 308 16.14 20.44 -5.82
C ILE A 308 16.62 20.34 -7.28
N TYR A 309 15.76 19.84 -8.18
CA TYR A 309 16.15 19.48 -9.55
C TYR A 309 15.63 20.40 -10.65
N TYR A 310 14.79 21.40 -10.38
CA TYR A 310 14.46 22.38 -11.40
C TYR A 310 15.74 23.16 -11.76
N PRO A 311 16.23 23.08 -13.01
CA PRO A 311 17.35 23.91 -13.38
C PRO A 311 16.90 25.36 -13.22
N ILE A 312 17.75 26.16 -12.58
CA ILE A 312 17.72 27.61 -12.80
C ILE A 312 17.91 27.74 -14.31
N ASP A 313 16.81 27.97 -15.03
CA ASP A 313 16.83 28.14 -16.47
C ASP A 313 17.77 29.31 -16.76
N GLU A 314 18.98 29.00 -17.25
CA GLU A 314 20.01 30.00 -17.54
C GLU A 314 19.51 31.03 -18.57
N SER A 315 18.47 30.69 -19.34
CA SER A 315 17.87 31.58 -20.34
C SER A 315 16.83 32.55 -19.77
N ASN A 316 16.34 32.35 -18.54
CA ASN A 316 15.36 33.23 -17.89
C ASN A 316 15.63 33.42 -16.39
N PRO A 317 16.47 34.41 -16.00
CA PRO A 317 16.78 34.69 -14.60
C PRO A 317 15.56 35.12 -13.74
N LEU A 318 14.46 35.58 -14.37
CA LEU A 318 13.21 35.89 -13.67
C LEU A 318 12.39 34.64 -13.34
N ALA A 319 12.60 33.52 -14.05
CA ALA A 319 11.98 32.23 -13.71
C ALA A 319 12.45 31.72 -12.34
N GLY A 320 13.72 32.00 -12.00
CA GLY A 320 14.27 31.73 -10.66
C GLY A 320 13.56 32.50 -9.54
N ILE A 321 13.07 33.71 -9.80
CA ILE A 321 12.33 34.51 -8.80
C ILE A 321 10.92 33.96 -8.58
N GLY A 322 10.20 33.60 -9.66
CA GLY A 322 8.88 32.97 -9.54
C GLY A 322 8.96 31.62 -8.81
N TRP A 323 10.02 30.85 -9.09
CA TRP A 323 10.32 29.61 -8.40
C TRP A 323 10.74 29.81 -6.93
N PHE A 324 11.56 30.82 -6.63
CA PHE A 324 11.94 31.19 -5.27
C PHE A 324 10.74 31.66 -4.45
N MET A 325 9.83 32.43 -5.06
CA MET A 325 8.56 32.82 -4.45
C MET A 325 7.65 31.61 -4.21
N TYR A 326 7.58 30.66 -5.15
CA TYR A 326 6.88 29.39 -4.94
C TYR A 326 7.49 28.58 -3.79
N PHE A 327 8.82 28.48 -3.73
CA PHE A 327 9.54 27.80 -2.67
C PHE A 327 9.33 28.43 -1.29
N ILE A 328 9.34 29.76 -1.19
CA ILE A 328 9.15 30.47 0.08
C ILE A 328 7.69 30.50 0.51
N MET A 329 6.74 30.63 -0.41
CA MET A 329 5.32 30.78 -0.07
C MET A 329 4.60 29.43 0.05
N MET A 330 4.81 28.51 -0.87
CA MET A 330 4.03 27.26 -0.95
C MET A 330 4.68 26.11 -0.19
N THR A 331 6.01 26.01 -0.16
CA THR A 331 6.69 24.92 0.54
C THR A 331 6.43 24.93 2.05
N PRO A 332 6.42 26.07 2.77
CA PRO A 332 6.02 26.09 4.18
C PRO A 332 4.56 25.67 4.40
N LEU A 333 3.66 26.01 3.48
CA LEU A 333 2.25 25.60 3.53
C LEU A 333 2.06 24.09 3.34
N ILE A 334 3.09 23.35 2.89
CA ILE A 334 3.08 21.88 2.80
C ILE A 334 3.89 21.26 3.96
N ILE A 335 5.07 21.80 4.28
CA ILE A 335 5.93 21.31 5.37
C ILE A 335 5.23 21.40 6.72
N ILE A 336 4.68 22.56 7.05
CA ILE A 336 4.09 22.85 8.36
C ILE A 336 2.94 21.87 8.66
N PRO A 337 1.90 21.74 7.82
CA PRO A 337 0.81 20.81 8.11
C PRO A 337 1.28 19.35 8.10
N THR A 338 2.22 18.95 7.24
CA THR A 338 2.78 17.60 7.21
C THR A 338 3.48 17.25 8.54
N MET A 339 4.25 18.16 9.11
CA MET A 339 4.94 17.96 10.39
C MET A 339 3.99 18.03 11.59
N MET A 340 2.92 18.83 11.51
CA MET A 340 1.90 18.93 12.56
C MET A 340 0.99 17.70 12.64
N LEU A 341 0.75 17.05 11.50
CA LEU A 341 -0.27 16.00 11.35
C LEU A 341 -0.04 14.78 12.28
N PRO A 342 1.15 14.17 12.40
CA PRO A 342 1.37 13.04 13.31
C PRO A 342 1.02 13.35 14.76
N ARG A 343 1.38 14.56 15.22
CA ARG A 343 1.09 15.00 16.58
C ARG A 343 -0.41 15.24 16.77
N ALA A 344 -1.07 15.83 15.78
CA ALA A 344 -2.53 16.01 15.80
C ALA A 344 -3.27 14.66 15.85
N ILE A 345 -2.81 13.67 15.09
CA ILE A 345 -3.34 12.29 15.11
C ILE A 345 -3.14 11.63 16.47
N SER A 346 -1.91 11.66 17.00
CA SER A 346 -1.57 11.01 18.28
C SER A 346 -2.35 11.57 19.48
N THR A 347 -2.78 12.83 19.40
CA THR A 347 -3.56 13.51 20.44
C THR A 347 -5.05 13.56 20.15
N ALA A 348 -5.51 12.97 19.04
CA ALA A 348 -6.89 13.00 18.55
C ALA A 348 -7.54 14.40 18.58
N ASN A 349 -6.73 15.46 18.43
CA ASN A 349 -7.18 16.84 18.63
C ASN A 349 -7.88 17.36 17.37
N LYS A 350 -9.23 17.40 17.40
CA LYS A 350 -10.06 17.84 16.27
C LYS A 350 -9.68 19.23 15.76
N ASN A 351 -9.46 20.21 16.65
CA ASN A 351 -9.11 21.58 16.26
C ASN A 351 -7.79 21.63 15.47
N ARG A 352 -6.77 20.89 15.94
CA ARG A 352 -5.49 20.80 15.22
C ARG A 352 -5.65 20.10 13.87
N LEU A 353 -6.46 19.05 13.79
CA LEU A 353 -6.73 18.36 12.54
C LEU A 353 -7.47 19.25 11.54
N TYR A 354 -8.43 20.07 11.97
CA TYR A 354 -9.09 21.07 11.11
C TYR A 354 -8.13 22.15 10.61
N VAL A 355 -7.24 22.65 11.47
CA VAL A 355 -6.20 23.61 11.06
C VAL A 355 -5.28 23.00 10.01
N VAL A 356 -4.81 21.76 10.23
CA VAL A 356 -3.97 21.05 9.26
C VAL A 356 -4.71 20.83 7.93
N ALA A 357 -5.99 20.43 7.95
CA ALA A 357 -6.80 20.31 6.75
C ALA A 357 -6.96 21.65 6.01
N GLY A 358 -7.22 22.74 6.74
CA GLY A 358 -7.31 24.08 6.17
C GLY A 358 -6.02 24.53 5.51
N LEU A 359 -4.86 24.25 6.12
CA LEU A 359 -3.55 24.56 5.54
C LEU A 359 -3.30 23.80 4.23
N PHE A 360 -3.65 22.51 4.16
CA PHE A 360 -3.56 21.75 2.90
C PHE A 360 -4.55 22.23 1.83
N ILE A 361 -5.72 22.73 2.22
CA ILE A 361 -6.68 23.35 1.28
C ILE A 361 -6.13 24.68 0.75
N VAL A 362 -5.43 25.46 1.59
CA VAL A 362 -4.88 26.77 1.20
C VAL A 362 -3.58 26.63 0.39
N SER A 363 -2.82 25.53 0.56
CA SER A 363 -1.62 25.24 -0.25
C SER A 363 -1.91 24.89 -1.72
N TYR A 364 -3.15 25.07 -2.18
CA TYR A 364 -3.71 24.57 -3.44
C TYR A 364 -2.90 24.99 -4.67
N GLY A 365 -2.29 23.98 -5.30
CA GLY A 365 -1.73 24.06 -6.66
C GLY A 365 -2.14 22.91 -7.59
N SER A 366 -2.76 21.84 -7.08
CA SER A 366 -3.16 20.64 -7.85
C SER A 366 -4.29 19.86 -7.15
N ILE A 367 -5.09 19.12 -7.94
CA ILE A 367 -6.15 18.20 -7.46
C ILE A 367 -5.59 17.15 -6.48
N GLU A 368 -4.32 16.78 -6.63
CA GLU A 368 -3.63 15.80 -5.78
C GLU A 368 -3.64 16.18 -4.31
N GLN A 369 -3.52 17.48 -4.01
CA GLN A 369 -3.47 17.98 -2.65
C GLN A 369 -4.83 17.96 -1.95
N LEU A 370 -5.94 17.66 -2.66
CA LEU A 370 -7.29 17.62 -2.09
C LEU A 370 -7.63 16.27 -1.44
N ILE A 371 -6.93 15.18 -1.78
CA ILE A 371 -7.17 13.88 -1.16
C ILE A 371 -6.78 13.89 0.32
N VAL A 372 -5.67 14.55 0.66
CA VAL A 372 -5.17 14.69 2.04
C VAL A 372 -6.19 15.37 2.96
N PRO A 373 -6.68 16.59 2.68
CA PRO A 373 -7.69 17.22 3.53
C PRO A 373 -9.02 16.46 3.52
N ALA A 374 -9.42 15.82 2.42
CA ALA A 374 -10.62 14.97 2.42
C ALA A 374 -10.51 13.79 3.38
N LEU A 375 -9.36 13.09 3.38
CA LEU A 375 -9.07 12.00 4.32
C LEU A 375 -8.98 12.50 5.78
N ILE A 376 -8.43 13.70 6.01
CA ILE A 376 -8.39 14.31 7.33
C ILE A 376 -9.81 14.61 7.83
N LEU A 377 -10.62 15.30 7.03
CA LEU A 377 -11.99 15.66 7.39
C LEU A 377 -12.86 14.43 7.65
N TYR A 378 -12.76 13.41 6.79
CA TYR A 378 -13.44 12.14 7.01
C TYR A 378 -12.96 11.45 8.28
N GLY A 379 -11.64 11.39 8.50
CA GLY A 379 -11.05 10.83 9.71
C GLY A 379 -11.50 11.53 10.99
N VAL A 380 -11.60 12.86 10.97
CA VAL A 380 -12.12 13.67 12.09
C VAL A 380 -13.59 13.37 12.36
N SER A 381 -14.41 13.19 11.32
CA SER A 381 -15.84 12.83 11.47
C SER A 381 -16.06 11.49 12.20
N LYS A 382 -15.04 10.63 12.23
CA LYS A 382 -15.08 9.33 12.92
C LYS A 382 -14.60 9.39 14.37
N ILE A 383 -14.03 10.51 14.82
CA ILE A 383 -13.64 10.71 16.21
C ILE A 383 -14.91 11.01 17.02
N LYS A 384 -15.29 10.09 17.91
CA LYS A 384 -16.42 10.28 18.82
C LYS A 384 -16.21 11.53 19.67
N GLU A 385 -17.27 12.30 19.88
CA GLU A 385 -17.27 13.39 20.86
C GLU A 385 -17.35 12.76 22.25
N GLU A 386 -16.45 13.18 23.15
CA GLU A 386 -16.51 12.87 24.58
C GLU A 386 -17.48 13.79 25.30
#